data_AF-A0A524MHH7-F1
#
_entry.id   AF-A0A524MHH7-F1
#
_cell.length_a   1.000
_cell.length_b   1.000
_cell.length_c   1.000
_cell.angle_alpha   90.00
_cell.angle_beta   90.00
_cell.angle_gamma   90.00
#
_symmetry.space_group_name_H-M   'P 1'
#
loop_
_entity.id
_entity.type
_entity.pdbx_description
1 polymer ?
#
loop_
_entity_poly.entity_id
_entity_poly.type
_entity_poly.pdbx_seq_one_letter_code
_entity_poly.pdbx_strand_id
1 'polypeptide(L)'
;MKIRLGILCLIGVVLLGWSAMTVGQDVPPVIRLLLIDETKTFTSTMKVAGTIGALRQMGLFEVSVRLAEGFDDYADPLAGTAPEKDQEPYDLVLILPRGLDTQSGVSIWLVSDWLTSLSPFVRGAIDLVSNVVDQVFAGSGQTIDVSEDLWPDFLWADYAKKGWVQ
;
A
#
# COMPACT_ATOMS: atom_id res chain seq x y z
N MET A 1 44.64 63.43 -4.67
CA MET A 1 43.89 62.87 -3.52
C MET A 1 42.52 62.44 -4.00
N LYS A 2 42.33 61.15 -4.30
CA LYS A 2 41.05 60.56 -4.75
C LYS A 2 40.81 59.34 -3.88
N ILE A 3 39.98 59.49 -2.86
CA ILE A 3 39.54 58.41 -1.98
C ILE A 3 38.69 57.47 -2.83
N ARG A 4 39.11 56.21 -2.90
CA ARG A 4 38.52 55.18 -3.75
C ARG A 4 37.11 54.84 -3.26
N LEU A 5 36.16 55.09 -4.15
CA LEU A 5 34.74 54.79 -4.12
C LEU A 5 34.48 53.26 -4.13
N GLY A 6 35.01 52.52 -3.15
CA GLY A 6 35.03 51.06 -3.15
C GLY A 6 34.44 50.39 -1.90
N ILE A 7 33.97 51.17 -0.92
CA ILE A 7 33.53 50.66 0.40
C ILE A 7 32.05 51.00 0.68
N LEU A 8 31.28 51.38 -0.34
CA LEU A 8 29.85 51.68 -0.19
C LEU A 8 28.90 50.71 -0.92
N CYS A 9 29.42 49.59 -1.42
CA CYS A 9 28.58 48.52 -2.01
C CYS A 9 28.46 47.28 -1.12
N LEU A 10 29.02 47.28 0.10
CA LEU A 10 29.06 46.07 0.95
C LEU A 10 28.00 46.03 2.06
N ILE A 11 27.04 46.98 2.10
CA ILE A 11 26.01 47.07 3.17
C ILE A 11 24.57 47.06 2.57
N GLY A 12 24.42 46.89 1.25
CA GLY A 12 23.12 46.91 0.56
C GLY A 12 22.52 45.55 0.16
N VAL A 13 23.18 44.42 0.46
CA VAL A 13 22.79 43.08 -0.03
C VAL A 13 22.30 42.14 1.10
N VAL A 14 22.11 42.65 2.32
CA VAL A 14 21.84 41.79 3.50
C VAL A 14 20.35 41.65 3.85
N LEU A 15 19.40 42.28 3.13
CA LEU A 15 18.02 42.41 3.66
C LEU A 15 16.85 41.99 2.76
N LEU A 16 17.08 41.40 1.59
CA LEU A 16 15.95 41.00 0.73
C LEU A 16 16.24 39.68 0.04
N GLY A 17 15.55 38.62 0.48
CA GLY A 17 15.27 37.49 -0.40
C GLY A 17 15.78 36.12 0.03
N TRP A 18 15.63 35.74 1.30
CA TRP A 18 15.35 34.34 1.63
C TRP A 18 14.18 34.28 2.59
N SER A 19 13.03 34.76 2.10
CA SER A 19 11.76 34.21 2.53
C SER A 19 11.82 32.72 2.18
N ALA A 20 12.00 31.89 3.21
CA ALA A 20 11.83 30.46 3.11
C ALA A 20 10.45 30.20 2.52
N MET A 21 10.40 29.95 1.21
CA MET A 21 9.31 29.19 0.65
C MET A 21 9.52 27.77 1.14
N THR A 22 9.00 27.48 2.33
CA THR A 22 8.46 26.17 2.61
C THR A 22 7.29 25.97 1.64
N VAL A 23 7.62 25.71 0.37
CA VAL A 23 6.75 24.88 -0.45
C VAL A 23 6.67 23.61 0.37
N GLY A 24 5.52 23.40 1.03
CA GLY A 24 5.20 22.07 1.51
C GLY A 24 5.39 21.17 0.31
N GLN A 25 6.49 20.43 0.27
CA GLN A 25 6.57 19.31 -0.62
C GLN A 25 5.45 18.42 -0.10
N ASP A 26 4.31 18.45 -0.77
CA ASP A 26 3.32 17.38 -0.72
C ASP A 26 4.12 16.13 -1.09
N VAL A 27 4.70 15.49 -0.08
CA VAL A 27 5.21 14.14 -0.20
C VAL A 27 4.00 13.37 -0.71
N PRO A 28 4.08 12.72 -1.89
CA PRO A 28 2.96 11.98 -2.42
C PRO A 28 2.46 11.05 -1.32
N PRO A 29 1.14 11.00 -1.05
CA PRO A 29 0.63 10.09 -0.04
C PRO A 29 1.16 8.69 -0.34
N VAL A 30 1.72 8.02 0.67
CA VAL A 30 2.21 6.65 0.51
C VAL A 30 1.04 5.73 0.84
N ILE A 31 0.75 4.77 -0.04
CA ILE A 31 -0.31 3.79 0.18
C ILE A 31 0.19 2.75 1.19
N ARG A 32 -0.53 2.61 2.29
CA ARG A 32 -0.23 1.63 3.32
C ARG A 32 -0.97 0.34 2.99
N LEU A 33 -0.21 -0.66 2.58
CA LEU A 33 -0.72 -1.96 2.17
C LEU A 33 -0.36 -3.01 3.22
N LEU A 34 -1.38 -3.66 3.79
CA LEU A 34 -1.17 -4.89 4.54
C LEU A 34 -1.25 -6.08 3.60
N LEU A 35 -0.17 -6.85 3.51
CA LEU A 35 -0.16 -8.14 2.84
C LEU A 35 -0.31 -9.26 3.87
N ILE A 36 -1.33 -10.08 3.70
CA ILE A 36 -1.56 -11.29 4.49
C ILE A 36 -1.11 -12.49 3.66
N ASP A 37 -0.11 -13.21 4.18
CA ASP A 37 0.46 -14.39 3.54
C ASP A 37 -0.02 -15.67 4.25
N GLU A 38 -0.88 -16.42 3.56
CA GLU A 38 -1.35 -17.74 4.00
C GLU A 38 -0.66 -18.88 3.25
N THR A 39 0.32 -18.55 2.41
CA THR A 39 1.02 -19.52 1.58
C THR A 39 1.89 -20.43 2.44
N LYS A 40 2.04 -21.69 2.00
CA LYS A 40 2.74 -22.74 2.76
C LYS A 40 3.85 -23.43 1.97
N THR A 41 4.05 -23.05 0.71
CA THR A 41 5.05 -23.61 -0.20
C THR A 41 6.16 -22.62 -0.41
N PHE A 42 7.39 -23.12 -0.55
CA PHE A 42 8.56 -22.29 -0.81
C PHE A 42 8.40 -21.43 -2.06
N THR A 43 7.84 -21.99 -3.14
CA THR A 43 7.58 -21.27 -4.39
C THR A 43 6.65 -20.08 -4.18
N SER A 44 5.53 -20.25 -3.47
CA SER A 44 4.60 -19.16 -3.17
C SER A 44 5.25 -18.11 -2.27
N THR A 45 6.01 -18.51 -1.26
CA THR A 45 6.75 -17.57 -0.40
C THR A 45 7.74 -16.73 -1.21
N MET A 46 8.43 -17.32 -2.19
CA MET A 46 9.30 -16.56 -3.10
C MET A 46 8.50 -15.59 -3.98
N LYS A 47 7.34 -16.00 -4.49
CA LYS A 47 6.43 -15.11 -5.24
C LYS A 47 5.95 -13.95 -4.37
N VAL A 48 5.52 -14.21 -3.14
CA VAL A 48 5.13 -13.18 -2.15
C VAL A 48 6.27 -12.18 -1.94
N ALA A 49 7.50 -12.66 -1.71
CA ALA A 49 8.66 -11.80 -1.56
C ALA A 49 8.93 -10.95 -2.83
N GLY A 50 8.75 -11.53 -4.01
CA GLY A 50 8.82 -10.83 -5.29
C GLY A 50 7.77 -9.72 -5.41
N THR A 51 6.52 -10.00 -5.05
CA THR A 51 5.43 -9.02 -5.02
C THR A 51 5.75 -7.87 -4.07
N ILE A 52 6.18 -8.15 -2.84
CA ILE A 52 6.57 -7.12 -1.87
C ILE A 52 7.71 -6.25 -2.42
N GLY A 53 8.72 -6.88 -3.02
CA GLY A 53 9.85 -6.19 -3.62
C GLY A 53 9.43 -5.26 -4.76
N ALA A 54 8.58 -5.75 -5.67
CA ALA A 54 8.07 -4.99 -6.80
C ALA A 54 7.25 -3.78 -6.35
N LEU A 55 6.32 -3.96 -5.41
CA LEU A 55 5.48 -2.88 -4.89
C LEU A 55 6.32 -1.80 -4.18
N ARG A 56 7.26 -2.20 -3.32
CA ARG A 56 8.15 -1.25 -2.64
C ARG A 56 9.05 -0.48 -3.61
N GLN A 57 9.52 -1.13 -4.68
CA GLN A 57 10.38 -0.50 -5.69
C GLN A 57 9.68 0.65 -6.43
N MET A 58 8.35 0.63 -6.53
CA MET A 58 7.58 1.72 -7.14
C MET A 58 7.64 3.02 -6.32
N GLY A 59 7.99 2.96 -5.03
CA GLY A 59 8.07 4.12 -4.14
C GLY A 59 6.70 4.71 -3.75
N LEU A 60 5.60 4.02 -4.08
CA LEU A 60 4.23 4.42 -3.77
C LEU A 60 3.61 3.65 -2.59
N PHE A 61 4.22 2.54 -2.18
CA PHE A 61 3.66 1.61 -1.21
C PHE A 61 4.55 1.43 0.02
N GLU A 62 3.95 1.56 1.19
CA GLU A 62 4.46 1.04 2.45
C GLU A 62 3.80 -0.32 2.70
N VAL A 63 4.55 -1.40 2.46
CA VAL A 63 4.02 -2.77 2.57
C VAL A 63 4.37 -3.38 3.92
N SER A 64 3.36 -3.63 4.75
CA SER A 64 3.43 -4.47 5.95
C SER A 64 3.06 -5.90 5.61
N VAL A 65 3.63 -6.87 6.32
CA VAL A 65 3.35 -8.31 6.07
C VAL A 65 2.90 -8.97 7.36
N ARG A 66 1.84 -9.78 7.27
CA ARG A 66 1.41 -10.70 8.32
C ARG A 66 1.30 -12.11 7.78
N LEU A 67 1.78 -13.06 8.56
CA LEU A 67 1.57 -14.48 8.30
C LEU A 67 0.27 -14.90 8.97
N ALA A 68 -0.56 -15.63 8.25
CA ALA A 68 -1.80 -16.19 8.78
C ALA A 68 -1.91 -17.70 8.52
N GLU A 69 -2.78 -18.35 9.28
CA GLU A 69 -3.12 -19.76 9.14
C GLU A 69 -4.55 -19.90 8.65
N GLY A 70 -4.75 -19.69 7.35
CA GLY A 70 -6.00 -19.99 6.66
C GLY A 70 -6.21 -21.49 6.45
N PHE A 71 -7.45 -21.91 6.64
CA PHE A 71 -7.89 -23.29 6.39
C PHE A 71 -8.73 -23.40 5.11
N ASP A 72 -9.38 -22.32 4.68
CA ASP A 72 -10.22 -22.25 3.48
C ASP A 72 -10.15 -20.85 2.83
N ASP A 73 -10.59 -20.74 1.57
CA ASP A 73 -10.47 -19.52 0.76
C ASP A 73 -11.39 -18.36 1.20
N TYR A 74 -12.35 -18.63 2.09
CA TYR A 74 -13.33 -17.67 2.61
C TYR A 74 -13.22 -17.51 4.14
N ALA A 75 -12.14 -18.01 4.74
CA ALA A 75 -11.87 -17.79 6.14
C ALA A 75 -11.30 -16.38 6.29
N ASP A 76 -11.75 -15.65 7.30
CA ASP A 76 -11.13 -14.37 7.65
C ASP A 76 -9.77 -14.64 8.31
N PRO A 77 -8.63 -14.29 7.67
CA PRO A 77 -7.30 -14.54 8.22
C PRO A 77 -6.98 -13.68 9.45
N LEU A 78 -7.75 -12.61 9.69
CA LEU A 78 -7.62 -11.72 10.85
C LEU A 78 -8.67 -12.02 11.92
N ALA A 79 -9.45 -13.09 11.78
CA ALA A 79 -10.47 -13.46 12.75
C ALA A 79 -9.86 -13.63 14.16
N GLY A 80 -10.48 -12.98 15.16
CA GLY A 80 -9.99 -13.01 16.54
C GLY A 80 -8.70 -12.22 16.80
N THR A 81 -8.17 -11.51 15.81
CA THR A 81 -7.00 -10.63 15.96
C THR A 81 -7.41 -9.16 15.95
N ALA A 82 -6.64 -8.33 16.65
CA ALA A 82 -6.82 -6.88 16.68
C ALA A 82 -5.54 -6.18 16.17
N PRO A 83 -5.67 -4.98 15.57
CA PRO A 83 -4.52 -4.15 15.27
C PRO A 83 -3.77 -3.78 16.55
N GLU A 84 -2.48 -3.48 16.41
CA GLU A 84 -1.72 -2.98 17.55
C GLU A 84 -2.26 -1.62 17.99
N LYS A 85 -2.12 -1.29 19.27
CA LYS A 85 -2.81 -0.15 19.90
C LYS A 85 -2.55 1.20 19.21
N ASP A 86 -1.36 1.37 18.65
CA ASP A 86 -0.92 2.60 17.98
C ASP A 86 -0.72 2.38 16.47
N GLN A 87 -1.22 1.27 15.93
CA GLN A 87 -1.18 0.99 14.50
C GLN A 87 -2.30 1.78 13.83
N GLU A 88 -1.92 2.73 13.00
CA GLU A 88 -2.89 3.39 12.13
C GLU A 88 -3.43 2.42 11.07
N PRO A 89 -4.68 2.59 10.60
CA PRO A 89 -5.29 1.73 9.59
C PRO A 89 -4.53 1.72 8.26
N TYR A 90 -4.61 0.61 7.54
CA TYR A 90 -4.10 0.47 6.18
C TYR A 90 -5.09 1.07 5.18
N ASP A 91 -4.59 1.49 4.02
CA ASP A 91 -5.43 1.91 2.90
C ASP A 91 -5.96 0.71 2.11
N LEU A 92 -5.17 -0.38 2.07
CA LEU A 92 -5.47 -1.60 1.34
C LEU A 92 -5.05 -2.83 2.16
N VAL A 93 -5.78 -3.93 2.01
CA VAL A 93 -5.36 -5.26 2.50
C VAL A 93 -5.37 -6.24 1.33
N LEU A 94 -4.23 -6.90 1.09
CA LEU A 94 -4.08 -7.95 0.09
C LEU A 94 -3.95 -9.30 0.79
N ILE A 95 -4.84 -10.24 0.48
CA ILE A 95 -4.86 -11.58 1.08
C ILE A 95 -4.39 -12.59 0.04
N LEU A 96 -3.25 -13.20 0.29
CA LEU A 96 -2.69 -14.28 -0.53
C LEU A 96 -3.06 -15.62 0.10
N PRO A 97 -4.12 -16.28 -0.36
CA PRO A 97 -4.63 -17.49 0.28
C PRO A 97 -3.69 -18.68 0.08
N ARG A 98 -3.97 -19.73 0.84
CA ARG A 98 -3.31 -21.01 0.65
C ARG A 98 -3.67 -21.61 -0.70
N GLY A 99 -2.74 -22.36 -1.29
CA GLY A 99 -3.02 -23.19 -2.46
C GLY A 99 -2.73 -22.53 -3.80
N LEU A 100 -2.17 -21.32 -3.81
CA LEU A 100 -1.72 -20.62 -5.03
C LEU A 100 -0.78 -21.45 -5.93
N ASP A 101 0.01 -22.39 -5.38
CA ASP A 101 0.84 -23.28 -6.20
C ASP A 101 0.23 -24.67 -6.48
N THR A 102 -0.88 -25.02 -5.81
CA THR A 102 -1.45 -26.38 -5.86
C THR A 102 -2.80 -26.45 -6.55
N GLN A 103 -3.50 -25.32 -6.64
CA GLN A 103 -4.83 -25.18 -7.22
C GLN A 103 -4.79 -24.11 -8.31
N SER A 104 -5.61 -24.28 -9.35
CA SER A 104 -5.77 -23.29 -10.41
C SER A 104 -6.99 -22.42 -10.14
N GLY A 105 -6.87 -21.11 -10.37
CA GLY A 105 -8.01 -20.19 -10.25
C GLY A 105 -8.33 -19.80 -8.81
N VAL A 106 -7.29 -19.74 -7.96
CA VAL A 106 -7.43 -19.27 -6.58
C VAL A 106 -7.62 -17.76 -6.58
N SER A 107 -8.63 -17.27 -5.86
CA SER A 107 -8.90 -15.84 -5.73
C SER A 107 -7.95 -15.19 -4.74
N ILE A 108 -7.19 -14.20 -5.17
CA ILE A 108 -6.37 -13.35 -4.32
C ILE A 108 -7.22 -12.13 -3.95
N TRP A 109 -7.58 -11.97 -2.68
CA TRP A 109 -8.52 -10.93 -2.29
C TRP A 109 -7.82 -9.59 -2.09
N LEU A 110 -8.29 -8.56 -2.79
CA LEU A 110 -7.88 -7.17 -2.59
C LEU A 110 -9.01 -6.40 -1.92
N VAL A 111 -8.79 -6.08 -0.65
CA VAL A 111 -9.76 -5.43 0.23
C VAL A 111 -9.47 -3.94 0.29
N SER A 112 -10.48 -3.14 0.01
CA SER A 112 -10.47 -1.67 0.04
C SER A 112 -11.86 -1.14 0.38
N ASP A 113 -11.96 0.14 0.74
CA ASP A 113 -13.26 0.81 0.86
C ASP A 113 -14.05 0.74 -0.47
N TRP A 114 -15.37 0.87 -0.37
CA TRP A 114 -16.28 0.83 -1.50
C TRP A 114 -15.85 1.85 -2.55
N LEU A 115 -15.85 1.44 -3.81
CA LEU A 115 -15.24 2.17 -4.92
C LEU A 115 -15.60 3.68 -4.97
N THR A 116 -16.82 4.07 -4.59
CA THR A 116 -17.27 5.46 -4.72
C THR A 116 -16.70 6.42 -3.67
N SER A 117 -16.15 5.94 -2.56
CA SER A 117 -15.55 6.76 -1.50
C SER A 117 -14.02 6.84 -1.55
N LEU A 118 -13.37 5.97 -2.34
CA LEU A 118 -11.93 5.97 -2.50
C LEU A 118 -11.39 7.22 -3.20
N SER A 119 -10.27 7.73 -2.69
CA SER A 119 -9.53 8.78 -3.39
C SER A 119 -9.04 8.26 -4.75
N PRO A 120 -8.91 9.13 -5.78
CA PRO A 120 -8.38 8.72 -7.09
C PRO A 120 -7.00 8.06 -7.01
N PHE A 121 -6.21 8.46 -6.00
CA PHE A 121 -4.88 7.92 -5.77
C PHE A 121 -4.92 6.46 -5.27
N VAL A 122 -5.78 6.15 -4.29
CA VAL A 122 -5.96 4.77 -3.80
C VAL A 122 -6.57 3.88 -4.88
N ARG A 123 -7.51 4.40 -5.68
CA ARG A 123 -8.07 3.67 -6.82
C ARG A 123 -7.01 3.29 -7.85
N GLY A 124 -6.11 4.21 -8.22
CA GLY A 124 -4.99 3.88 -9.10
C GLY A 124 -4.03 2.86 -8.47
N ALA A 125 -3.89 2.87 -7.15
CA ALA A 125 -3.08 1.90 -6.44
C ALA A 125 -3.68 0.48 -6.50
N ILE A 126 -5.01 0.33 -6.45
CA ILE A 126 -5.71 -0.96 -6.64
C ILE A 126 -5.36 -1.57 -8.00
N ASP A 127 -5.43 -0.77 -9.07
CA ASP A 127 -5.07 -1.23 -10.43
C ASP A 127 -3.60 -1.68 -10.48
N LEU A 128 -2.69 -0.91 -9.86
CA LEU A 128 -1.27 -1.26 -9.83
C LEU A 128 -1.00 -2.54 -9.04
N VAL A 129 -1.61 -2.69 -7.86
CA VAL A 129 -1.48 -3.90 -7.04
C VAL A 129 -1.98 -5.11 -7.82
N SER A 130 -3.17 -5.03 -8.41
CA SER A 130 -3.78 -6.12 -9.18
C SER A 130 -2.88 -6.55 -10.34
N ASN A 131 -2.37 -5.59 -11.12
CA ASN A 131 -1.45 -5.88 -12.23
C ASN A 131 -0.17 -6.59 -11.78
N VAL A 132 0.46 -6.15 -10.69
CA VAL A 132 1.68 -6.78 -10.16
C VAL A 132 1.38 -8.19 -9.68
N VAL A 133 0.31 -8.37 -8.91
CA VAL A 133 -0.09 -9.65 -8.34
C VAL A 133 -0.45 -10.63 -9.45
N ASP A 134 -1.28 -10.25 -10.41
CA ASP A 134 -1.69 -11.10 -11.52
C ASP A 134 -0.50 -11.51 -12.39
N GLN A 135 0.50 -10.64 -12.55
CA GLN A 135 1.73 -10.99 -13.25
C GLN A 135 2.57 -12.01 -12.49
N VAL A 136 2.74 -11.83 -11.17
CA VAL A 136 3.55 -12.74 -10.33
C VAL A 136 2.87 -14.10 -10.17
N PHE A 137 1.54 -14.12 -10.07
CA PHE A 137 0.73 -15.31 -9.85
C PHE A 137 0.01 -15.79 -11.11
N ALA A 138 0.49 -15.40 -12.29
CA ALA A 138 -0.08 -15.79 -13.58
C ALA A 138 -0.25 -17.32 -13.69
N GLY A 139 -1.50 -17.76 -13.95
CA GLY A 139 -1.86 -19.18 -14.06
C GLY A 139 -2.07 -19.91 -12.74
N SER A 140 -1.79 -19.25 -11.61
CA SER A 140 -1.99 -19.75 -10.24
C SER A 140 -3.24 -19.16 -9.60
N GLY A 141 -3.35 -17.83 -9.61
CA GLY A 141 -4.46 -17.10 -9.02
C GLY A 141 -4.72 -15.78 -9.76
N GLN A 142 -5.82 -15.14 -9.39
CA GLN A 142 -6.25 -13.86 -9.93
C GLN A 142 -6.65 -12.94 -8.79
N THR A 143 -6.27 -11.67 -8.88
CA THR A 143 -6.68 -10.63 -7.93
C THR A 143 -8.16 -10.34 -8.15
N ILE A 144 -8.95 -10.37 -7.07
CA ILE A 144 -10.38 -10.09 -7.05
C ILE A 144 -10.63 -8.98 -6.03
N ASP A 145 -11.25 -7.88 -6.49
CA ASP A 145 -11.60 -6.75 -5.63
C ASP A 145 -13.12 -6.61 -5.39
N VAL A 146 -13.51 -5.58 -4.65
CA VAL A 146 -14.91 -5.27 -4.30
C VAL A 146 -15.83 -5.03 -5.51
N SER A 147 -15.28 -4.79 -6.69
CA SER A 147 -16.03 -4.57 -7.93
C SER A 147 -16.41 -5.87 -8.62
N GLU A 148 -15.71 -6.96 -8.30
CA GLU A 148 -15.85 -8.26 -8.93
C GLU A 148 -16.57 -9.26 -8.02
N ASP A 149 -16.36 -9.18 -6.70
CA ASP A 149 -17.01 -10.04 -5.70
C ASP A 149 -17.40 -9.23 -4.44
N LEU A 150 -18.45 -9.69 -3.75
CA LEU A 150 -18.90 -9.08 -2.48
C LEU A 150 -18.06 -9.52 -1.29
N TRP A 151 -17.28 -10.60 -1.39
CA TRP A 151 -16.47 -11.10 -0.30
C TRP A 151 -15.42 -10.09 0.21
N PRO A 152 -14.63 -9.42 -0.66
CA PRO A 152 -13.76 -8.32 -0.24
C PRO A 152 -14.51 -7.17 0.45
N ASP A 153 -15.76 -6.90 0.08
CA ASP A 153 -16.59 -5.85 0.71
C ASP A 153 -17.00 -6.26 2.14
N PHE A 154 -17.38 -7.52 2.33
CA PHE A 154 -17.65 -8.06 3.68
C PHE A 154 -16.41 -8.00 4.59
N LEU A 155 -15.24 -8.36 4.05
CA LEU A 155 -13.98 -8.26 4.79
C LEU A 155 -13.65 -6.80 5.12
N TRP A 156 -13.80 -5.89 4.16
CA TRP A 156 -13.59 -4.46 4.41
C TRP A 156 -14.48 -3.95 5.53
N ALA A 157 -15.79 -4.25 5.49
CA ALA A 157 -16.75 -3.77 6.47
C ALA A 157 -16.44 -4.26 7.90
N ASP A 158 -15.87 -5.46 8.04
CA ASP A 158 -15.42 -5.99 9.32
C ASP A 158 -14.07 -5.40 9.76
N TYR A 159 -13.11 -5.28 8.83
CA TYR A 159 -11.78 -4.73 9.07
C TYR A 159 -11.83 -3.25 9.44
N ALA A 160 -12.70 -2.47 8.81
CA ALA A 160 -12.91 -1.06 9.12
C ALA A 160 -13.44 -0.88 10.55
N LYS A 161 -14.39 -1.72 10.98
CA LYS A 161 -14.91 -1.70 12.37
C LYS A 161 -13.82 -2.02 13.40
N LYS A 162 -12.88 -2.89 13.04
CA LYS A 162 -11.76 -3.30 13.91
C LYS A 162 -10.57 -2.33 13.84
N GLY A 163 -10.57 -1.36 12.92
CA GLY A 163 -9.48 -0.40 12.72
C GLY A 163 -8.30 -0.94 11.90
N TRP A 164 -8.50 -2.00 11.12
CA TRP A 164 -7.48 -2.55 10.22
C TRP A 164 -7.33 -1.74 8.94
N VAL A 165 -8.44 -1.28 8.37
CA VAL A 165 -8.49 -0.56 7.09
C VAL A 165 -9.34 0.70 7.25
N GLN A 166 -9.06 1.74 6.46
CA GLN A 166 -9.82 3.00 6.43
C GLN A 166 -10.56 3.22 5.12
#